data_AF-A0A9D1HS78-F1
#
_entry.id   AF-A0A9D1HS78-F1
#
_cell.length_a   1.000
_cell.length_b   1.000
_cell.length_c   1.000
_cell.angle_alpha   90.00
_cell.angle_beta   90.00
_cell.angle_gamma   90.00
#
_symmetry.space_group_name_H-M   'P 1'
#
loop_
_entity.id
_entity.type
_entity.pdbx_description
1 polymer ?
#
loop_
_entity_poly.entity_id
_entity_poly.type
_entity_poly.pdbx_seq_one_letter_code
_entity_poly.pdbx_strand_id
1 'polypeptide(L)' 'MKKSVFFITRSALVAAIYFALATALQPVSFGPVQFRLSEALVLLPVFMPESVIGVTLGCFLSNFFYSTMYDVIFGTIA' A
#
# COMPACT_ATOMS: atom_id res chain seq x y z
N MET A 1 -18.51 -4.08 -19.92
CA MET A 1 -17.28 -3.27 -19.69
C MET A 1 -17.28 -2.43 -18.40
N LYS A 2 -18.43 -2.00 -17.82
CA LYS A 2 -18.45 -1.15 -16.59
C LYS A 2 -17.76 -1.72 -15.34
N LYS A 3 -17.74 -3.05 -15.16
CA LYS A 3 -17.10 -3.69 -13.99
C LYS A 3 -15.57 -3.46 -13.92
N SER A 4 -14.89 -3.32 -15.06
CA SER A 4 -13.43 -3.15 -15.09
C SER A 4 -12.98 -1.78 -14.60
N VAL A 5 -13.74 -0.72 -14.91
CA VAL A 5 -13.40 0.65 -14.49
C VAL A 5 -13.56 0.76 -12.97
N PHE A 6 -14.66 0.23 -12.43
CA PHE A 6 -14.92 0.25 -11.00
C PHE A 6 -13.83 -0.47 -10.20
N PHE A 7 -13.36 -1.62 -10.70
CA PHE A 7 -12.25 -2.38 -10.11
C PHE A 7 -10.95 -1.55 -10.04
N ILE A 8 -10.58 -0.91 -11.15
CA ILE A 8 -9.37 -0.07 -11.21
C ILE A 8 -9.49 1.13 -10.28
N THR A 9 -10.64 1.81 -10.26
CA THR A 9 -10.86 2.96 -9.37
C THR A 9 -10.77 2.57 -7.90
N ARG A 10 -11.33 1.42 -7.52
CA ARG A 10 -11.28 0.92 -6.14
C ARG A 10 -9.86 0.56 -5.73
N SER A 11 -9.12 -0.13 -6.59
CA SER A 11 -7.71 -0.44 -6.40
C SER A 11 -6.87 0.83 -6.24
N ALA A 12 -7.06 1.82 -7.12
CA ALA A 12 -6.34 3.09 -7.07
C ALA A 12 -6.64 3.88 -5.78
N LEU A 13 -7.89 3.87 -5.31
CA LEU A 13 -8.28 4.52 -4.06
C LEU A 13 -7.61 3.86 -2.85
N VAL A 14 -7.57 2.53 -2.80
CA VAL A 14 -6.87 1.79 -1.74
C VAL A 14 -5.36 2.08 -1.77
N ALA A 15 -4.74 2.12 -2.95
CA ALA A 15 -3.34 2.49 -3.11
C ALA A 15 -3.05 3.91 -2.59
N ALA A 16 -3.92 4.87 -2.93
CA ALA A 16 -3.79 6.26 -2.49
C ALA A 16 -3.93 6.38 -0.96
N ILE A 17 -4.88 5.67 -0.36
CA ILE A 17 -5.06 5.65 1.10
C ILE A 17 -3.86 5.01 1.79
N TYR A 18 -3.36 3.90 1.26
CA TYR A 18 -2.16 3.23 1.78
C TYR A 18 -0.95 4.18 1.76
N PHE A 19 -0.72 4.84 0.63
CA PHE A 19 0.37 5.79 0.48
C PHE A 19 0.20 6.98 1.43
N ALA A 20 -0.99 7.59 1.46
CA ALA A 20 -1.29 8.72 2.34
C ALA A 20 -1.12 8.39 3.84
N LEU A 21 -1.50 7.18 4.27
CA LEU A 21 -1.26 6.72 5.63
C LEU A 21 0.23 6.55 5.91
N ALA A 22 0.97 5.96 4.95
CA ALA A 22 2.40 5.77 5.10
C ALA A 22 3.17 7.11 5.17
N THR A 23 2.75 8.11 4.38
CA THR A 23 3.35 9.45 4.38
C THR A 23 2.94 10.28 5.58
N ALA A 24 1.68 10.22 6.03
CA ALA A 24 1.21 10.94 7.21
C ALA A 24 1.89 10.46 8.50
N LEU A 25 2.21 9.16 8.58
CA LEU A 25 2.87 8.54 9.73
C LEU A 25 4.36 8.29 9.48
N GLN A 26 5.01 9.05 8.60
CA GLN A 26 6.43 8.88 8.24
C GLN A 26 7.39 8.58 9.40
N PRO A 27 7.37 9.32 10.55
CA PRO A 27 8.30 9.07 11.65
C PRO A 27 8.04 7.76 12.41
N VAL A 28 6.82 7.21 12.36
CA VAL A 28 6.45 5.93 12.96
C VAL A 28 6.63 4.78 11.98
N SER A 29 6.37 5.04 10.68
CA SER A 29 6.51 4.07 9.60
C SER A 29 7.95 3.66 9.32
N PHE A 30 8.92 4.58 9.46
CA PHE A 30 10.35 4.36 9.16
C PHE A 30 11.28 4.54 10.37
N GLY A 31 10.72 4.46 11.58
CA GLY A 31 11.48 4.52 12.82
C GLY A 31 12.26 3.23 13.11
N PRO A 32 13.03 3.18 14.22
CA PRO A 32 13.74 1.97 14.65
C PRO A 32 12.80 0.78 14.90
N VAL A 33 11.53 1.05 15.17
CA VAL A 33 10.43 0.07 15.10
C VAL A 33 9.55 0.48 13.93
N GLN A 34 9.63 -0.24 12.81
CA GLN A 34 8.88 0.04 11.58
C GLN A 34 7.42 -0.38 11.75
N PHE A 35 6.62 0.46 12.43
CA PHE A 35 5.21 0.18 12.62
C PHE A 35 4.41 0.81 11.47
N ARG A 36 4.25 0.04 10.38
CA ARG A 36 3.49 0.49 9.22
C ARG A 36 1.99 0.20 9.41
N LEU A 37 1.26 1.19 9.92
CA LEU A 37 -0.22 1.12 10.00
C LEU A 37 -0.87 0.83 8.64
N SER A 38 -0.21 1.22 7.55
CA SER A 38 -0.66 0.95 6.18
C SER A 38 -0.80 -0.55 5.90
N GLU A 39 -0.03 -1.43 6.57
CA GLU A 39 -0.16 -2.88 6.40
C GLU A 39 -1.43 -3.46 7.02
N ALA A 40 -2.12 -2.73 7.90
CA ALA A 40 -3.46 -3.13 8.32
C ALA A 40 -4.45 -3.17 7.13
N LEU A 41 -4.19 -2.45 6.03
CA LEU A 41 -4.98 -2.55 4.80
C LEU A 41 -4.76 -3.86 4.04
N VAL A 42 -3.79 -4.71 4.40
CA VAL A 42 -3.63 -6.06 3.82
C VAL A 42 -4.78 -6.99 4.23
N LEU A 43 -5.56 -6.64 5.25
CA LEU A 43 -6.80 -7.35 5.60
C LEU A 43 -7.98 -6.98 4.69
N LEU A 44 -7.96 -5.82 4.02
CA LEU A 44 -9.01 -5.40 3.08
C LEU A 44 -9.24 -6.40 1.92
N PRO A 45 -8.18 -7.05 1.37
CA PRO A 45 -8.28 -8.17 0.43
C PRO A 45 -9.25 -9.30 0.82
N VAL A 46 -9.45 -9.54 2.11
CA VAL A 46 -10.39 -10.55 2.61
C VAL A 46 -11.84 -10.17 2.27
N PHE A 47 -12.16 -8.87 2.24
CA PHE A 47 -13.51 -8.36 1.99
C PHE A 47 -13.72 -7.88 0.55
N MET A 48 -12.68 -7.36 -0.12
CA MET A 48 -12.67 -7.45 -1.58
C MET A 48 -11.29 -7.74 -2.19
N PRO A 49 -11.22 -8.72 -3.11
CA PRO A 49 -9.97 -9.16 -3.72
C PRO A 49 -9.32 -8.10 -4.61
N GLU A 50 -10.08 -7.10 -5.04
CA GLU A 50 -9.63 -5.98 -5.87
C GLU A 50 -8.56 -5.12 -5.18
N SER A 51 -8.56 -5.13 -3.85
CA SER A 51 -7.65 -4.32 -3.05
C SER A 51 -6.23 -4.86 -2.99
N VAL A 52 -5.97 -6.12 -3.41
CA VAL A 52 -4.62 -6.70 -3.46
C VAL A 52 -3.69 -5.89 -4.36
N ILE A 53 -4.20 -5.49 -5.54
CA ILE A 53 -3.43 -4.67 -6.50
C ILE A 53 -3.24 -3.25 -5.95
N GLY A 54 -4.23 -2.74 -5.22
CA GLY A 54 -4.14 -1.42 -4.58
C GLY A 54 -3.07 -1.38 -3.49
N VAL A 55 -3.04 -2.39 -2.61
CA VAL A 55 -2.10 -2.47 -1.49
C VAL A 55 -0.67 -2.72 -1.98
N THR A 56 -0.47 -3.60 -2.98
CA THR A 56 0.85 -3.83 -3.57
C THR A 56 1.41 -2.58 -4.26
N LEU A 57 0.61 -1.86 -5.03
CA LEU A 57 1.00 -0.58 -5.62
C LEU A 57 1.25 0.50 -4.56
N GLY A 58 0.42 0.56 -3.52
CA GLY A 58 0.62 1.47 -2.39
C GLY A 58 1.94 1.20 -1.64
N CYS A 59 2.27 -0.08 -1.43
CA CYS A 59 3.52 -0.52 -0.83
C CYS A 59 4.73 -0.14 -1.70
N PHE A 60 4.66 -0.45 -2.99
CA PHE A 60 5.70 -0.08 -3.95
C PHE A 60 5.97 1.43 -3.96
N LEU A 61 4.92 2.25 -4.05
CA LEU A 61 5.04 3.71 -4.04
C LEU A 61 5.60 4.21 -2.70
N SER A 62 5.12 3.71 -1.58
CA SER A 62 5.62 4.11 -0.27
C SER A 62 7.10 3.77 -0.08
N ASN A 63 7.51 2.56 -0.49
CA ASN A 63 8.91 2.15 -0.43
C ASN A 63 9.78 2.95 -1.39
N PHE A 64 9.28 3.31 -2.58
CA PHE A 64 10.02 4.08 -3.58
C PHE A 64 10.33 5.51 -3.12
N PHE A 65 9.38 6.16 -2.44
CA PHE A 65 9.55 7.55 -1.99
C PHE A 65 10.25 7.68 -0.65
N TYR A 66 10.11 6.70 0.25
CA TYR A 66 10.48 6.88 1.65
C TYR A 66 11.40 5.80 2.23
N SER A 67 11.65 4.70 1.51
CA SER A 67 12.52 3.61 1.99
C SER A 67 13.73 3.34 1.10
N THR A 68 14.53 2.38 1.54
CA THR A 68 15.73 1.91 0.82
C THR A 68 15.33 1.04 -0.37
N MET A 69 16.15 1.02 -1.43
CA MET A 69 15.89 0.22 -2.65
C MET A 69 15.68 -1.28 -2.37
N TYR A 70 16.21 -1.80 -1.25
CA TYR A 70 15.94 -3.15 -0.78
C TYR A 70 14.47 -3.38 -0.39
N ASP A 71 13.81 -2.41 0.26
CA ASP A 71 12.39 -2.53 0.62
C ASP A 71 11.47 -2.37 -0.60
N VAL A 72 11.93 -1.67 -1.64
CA VAL A 72 11.18 -1.58 -2.90
C VAL A 72 11.08 -2.96 -3.57
N ILE A 73 12.11 -3.79 -3.45
CA ILE A 73 12.12 -5.12 -4.05
C ILE A 73 11.55 -6.14 -3.05
N PHE A 74 12.13 -6.25 -1.86
CA PHE A 74 11.74 -7.27 -0.88
C PHE A 74 10.42 -6.94 -0.16
N GLY A 75 10.16 -5.66 0.14
CA GLY A 75 8.92 -5.24 0.81
C GLY A 75 7.69 -5.25 -0.10
N THR A 76 7.87 -5.28 -1.42
CA THR A 76 6.76 -5.44 -2.39
C THR A 76 6.48 -6.91 -2.71
N ILE A 77 7.43 -7.81 -2.40
CA ILE A 77 7.31 -9.26 -2.56
C ILE A 77 6.78 -9.93 -1.27
N ALA A 78 7.01 -9.30 -0.11
CA ALA A 78 6.47 -9.71 1.19
C ALA A 78 4.94 -9.57 1.24
#